data_AF-A0A523HHZ1-F1
#
_entry.id   AF-A0A523HHZ1-F1
#
_cell.length_a   1.000
_cell.length_b   1.000
_cell.length_c   1.000
_cell.angle_alpha   90.00
_cell.angle_beta   90.00
_cell.angle_gamma   90.00
#
_symmetry.space_group_name_H-M   'P 1'
#
loop_
_entity.id
_entity.type
_entity.pdbx_description
1 polymer ?
#
loop_
_entity_poly.entity_id
_entity_poly.type
_entity_poly.pdbx_seq_one_letter_code
_entity_poly.pdbx_strand_id
1 'polypeptide(L)'
;MGDERPKGSLLYEILIVVLAALLIGSILYPKKVGDQEEVRTELCRFRMSEIFNAELQYLKYNRIFNDTLSQVVNFIRNDSSYAMYVDSVIAAGLDSIVTRLDQFRKMEEVILADIPSAADTVMIDSLVDLQVALKRKSRGLAAYVEFVHDRMKNLPNTPIEEMKEVYKIVDSKQFTLDMDIVKNSVESGNLEVAQKAASDIINRIDLVKAGFQSVLNHLPEHNGSGLDSLFHCPTVNKEYILVYIDTSVIKYLDIFCPLDSTDVEIVESSFMKSTLGGLDIVNHGKIEKGESSWDSR
;
A
#
# COMPACT_ATOMS: atom_id res chain seq x y z
N MET A 1 7.50 -73.63 1.63
CA MET A 1 6.54 -72.63 1.13
C MET A 1 7.31 -71.35 0.91
N GLY A 2 7.80 -71.14 -0.32
CA GLY A 2 8.48 -69.90 -0.68
C GLY A 2 7.44 -68.91 -1.17
N ASP A 3 7.35 -67.76 -0.52
CA ASP A 3 6.56 -66.61 -0.96
C ASP A 3 7.17 -66.07 -2.26
N GLU A 4 6.66 -66.52 -3.40
CA GLU A 4 6.93 -65.89 -4.69
C GLU A 4 6.13 -64.59 -4.76
N ARG A 5 6.70 -63.50 -4.21
CA ARG A 5 6.18 -62.16 -4.45
C ARG A 5 6.34 -61.87 -5.95
N PRO A 6 5.26 -61.56 -6.69
CA PRO A 6 5.35 -61.25 -8.10
C PRO A 6 6.29 -60.05 -8.26
N LYS A 7 7.39 -60.22 -9.01
CA LYS A 7 8.30 -59.14 -9.36
C LYS A 7 7.54 -58.17 -10.26
N GLY A 8 7.02 -57.10 -9.69
CA GLY A 8 6.48 -55.98 -10.46
C GLY A 8 7.53 -55.53 -11.47
N SER A 9 7.12 -55.37 -12.73
CA SER A 9 8.02 -54.85 -13.76
C SER A 9 8.30 -53.37 -13.44
N LEU A 10 9.56 -53.09 -13.10
CA LEU A 10 10.11 -51.77 -12.77
C LEU A 10 9.71 -50.69 -13.80
N LEU A 11 9.50 -51.10 -15.06
CA LEU A 11 9.08 -50.21 -16.14
C LEU A 11 7.67 -49.62 -15.92
N TYR A 12 6.73 -50.39 -15.36
CA TYR A 12 5.39 -49.88 -15.08
C TYR A 12 5.37 -48.91 -13.91
N GLU A 13 6.19 -49.16 -12.89
CA GLU A 13 6.30 -48.25 -11.74
C GLU A 13 6.81 -46.88 -12.18
N ILE A 14 7.87 -46.85 -13.00
CA ILE A 14 8.39 -45.60 -13.59
C ILE A 14 7.32 -44.92 -14.45
N LEU A 15 6.61 -45.67 -15.30
CA LEU A 15 5.57 -45.11 -16.16
C LEU A 15 4.43 -44.48 -15.36
N ILE A 16 3.98 -45.12 -14.28
CA ILE A 16 2.92 -44.60 -13.41
C ILE A 16 3.37 -43.29 -12.76
N VAL A 17 4.61 -43.22 -12.27
CA VAL A 17 5.15 -41.99 -11.67
C VAL A 17 5.21 -40.84 -12.69
N VAL A 18 5.65 -41.12 -13.93
CA VAL A 18 5.69 -40.13 -15.01
C VAL A 18 4.29 -39.64 -15.37
N LEU A 19 3.31 -40.54 -15.52
CA LEU A 19 1.93 -40.17 -15.82
C LEU A 19 1.28 -39.37 -14.69
N ALA A 20 1.53 -39.75 -13.43
CA ALA A 20 1.06 -38.99 -12.28
C ALA A 20 1.67 -37.57 -12.25
N ALA A 21 2.97 -37.44 -12.52
CA ALA A 21 3.64 -36.14 -12.61
C ALA A 21 3.09 -35.27 -13.76
N LEU A 22 2.83 -35.85 -14.93
CA LEU A 22 2.20 -35.16 -16.06
C LEU A 22 0.77 -34.70 -15.73
N LEU A 23 -0.01 -35.55 -15.04
CA LEU A 23 -1.37 -35.20 -14.61
C LEU A 23 -1.35 -34.02 -13.64
N ILE A 24 -0.51 -34.08 -12.59
CA ILE A 24 -0.34 -32.98 -11.64
C ILE A 24 0.13 -31.71 -12.35
N GLY A 25 1.12 -31.84 -13.25
CA GLY A 25 1.61 -30.73 -14.06
C GLY A 25 0.53 -30.07 -14.90
N SER A 26 -0.33 -30.86 -15.56
CA SER A 26 -1.42 -30.36 -16.40
C SER A 26 -2.50 -29.59 -15.63
N ILE A 27 -2.61 -29.79 -14.31
CA ILE A 27 -3.55 -29.05 -13.45
C ILE A 27 -2.89 -27.82 -12.83
N LEU A 28 -1.66 -27.96 -12.32
CA LEU A 28 -0.98 -26.88 -11.61
C LEU A 28 -0.41 -25.81 -12.54
N TYR A 29 0.02 -26.19 -13.74
CA TYR A 29 0.62 -25.27 -14.70
C TYR A 29 -0.37 -24.20 -15.20
N PRO A 30 -1.58 -24.54 -15.69
CA PRO A 30 -2.54 -23.51 -16.11
C PRO A 30 -2.90 -22.54 -14.99
N LYS A 31 -3.19 -23.09 -13.80
CA LYS A 31 -3.51 -22.27 -12.62
C LYS A 31 -2.40 -21.27 -12.33
N LYS A 32 -1.15 -21.74 -12.25
CA LYS A 32 0.01 -20.88 -11.97
C LYS A 32 0.19 -19.78 -13.02
N VAL A 33 -0.05 -20.10 -14.29
CA VAL A 33 0.10 -19.13 -15.39
C VAL A 33 -1.03 -18.09 -15.38
N GLY A 34 -2.27 -18.50 -15.09
CA GLY A 34 -3.40 -17.59 -14.90
C GLY A 34 -3.21 -16.65 -13.70
N ASP A 35 -2.86 -17.20 -12.54
CA ASP A 35 -2.58 -16.43 -11.32
C ASP A 35 -1.45 -15.40 -11.56
N GLN A 36 -0.43 -15.77 -12.35
CA GLN A 36 0.65 -14.85 -12.73
C GLN A 36 0.19 -13.70 -13.62
N GLU A 37 -0.73 -13.95 -14.55
CA GLU A 37 -1.25 -12.90 -15.43
C GLU A 37 -2.22 -11.95 -14.72
N GLU A 38 -2.99 -12.46 -13.76
CA GLU A 38 -3.82 -11.62 -12.88
C GLU A 38 -2.93 -10.64 -12.10
N VAL A 39 -1.87 -11.15 -11.46
CA VAL A 39 -0.90 -10.31 -10.74
C VAL A 39 -0.22 -9.30 -11.67
N ARG A 40 0.13 -9.68 -12.90
CA ARG A 40 0.70 -8.75 -13.89
C ARG A 40 -0.29 -7.69 -14.33
N THR A 41 -1.56 -8.05 -14.49
CA THR A 41 -2.64 -7.12 -14.85
C THR A 41 -2.82 -6.08 -13.74
N GLU A 42 -2.91 -6.51 -12.48
CA GLU A 42 -2.98 -5.62 -11.32
C GLU A 42 -1.75 -4.71 -11.23
N LEU A 43 -0.55 -5.27 -11.37
CA LEU A 43 0.69 -4.51 -11.38
C LEU A 43 0.74 -3.49 -12.53
N CYS A 44 0.22 -3.86 -13.70
CA CYS A 44 0.15 -2.96 -14.85
C CYS A 44 -0.78 -1.78 -14.61
N ARG A 45 -1.95 -2.02 -14.02
CA ARG A 45 -2.92 -0.98 -13.62
C ARG A 45 -2.34 -0.07 -12.56
N PHE A 46 -1.71 -0.64 -11.55
CA PHE A 46 -0.98 0.11 -10.53
C PHE A 46 0.06 1.03 -11.18
N ARG A 47 0.94 0.51 -12.04
CA ARG A 47 1.96 1.31 -12.74
C ARG A 47 1.36 2.44 -13.58
N MET A 48 0.26 2.21 -14.30
CA MET A 48 -0.43 3.28 -15.04
C MET A 48 -0.93 4.38 -14.11
N SER A 49 -1.50 4.04 -12.95
CA SER A 49 -1.91 5.03 -11.94
C SER A 49 -0.71 5.81 -11.39
N GLU A 50 0.42 5.15 -11.16
CA GLU A 50 1.64 5.81 -10.67
C GLU A 50 2.24 6.76 -11.71
N ILE A 51 2.22 6.40 -12.99
CA ILE A 51 2.60 7.28 -14.10
C ILE A 51 1.66 8.49 -14.16
N PHE A 52 0.36 8.27 -14.03
CA PHE A 52 -0.62 9.37 -14.01
C PHE A 52 -0.34 10.33 -12.85
N ASN A 53 -0.11 9.81 -11.64
CA ASN A 53 0.25 10.61 -10.47
C ASN A 53 1.54 11.40 -10.70
N ALA A 54 2.56 10.77 -11.28
CA ALA A 54 3.82 11.42 -11.65
C ALA A 54 3.61 12.58 -12.64
N GLU A 55 2.78 12.39 -13.66
CA GLU A 55 2.43 13.41 -14.65
C GLU A 55 1.65 14.57 -14.03
N LEU A 56 0.73 14.30 -13.08
CA LEU A 56 0.06 15.36 -12.33
C LEU A 56 1.05 16.20 -11.51
N GLN A 57 2.08 15.58 -10.94
CA GLN A 57 3.16 16.33 -10.29
C GLN A 57 3.94 17.13 -11.32
N TYR A 58 4.35 16.55 -12.44
CA TYR A 58 5.06 17.26 -13.51
C TYR A 58 4.28 18.51 -13.98
N LEU A 59 2.97 18.35 -14.24
CA LEU A 59 2.07 19.43 -14.64
C LEU A 59 2.01 20.54 -13.59
N LYS A 60 1.98 20.20 -12.31
CA LYS A 60 1.92 21.17 -11.21
C LYS A 60 3.15 22.10 -11.21
N TYR A 61 4.34 21.56 -11.49
CA TYR A 61 5.59 22.34 -11.51
C TYR A 61 5.83 23.04 -12.85
N ASN A 62 5.53 22.38 -13.96
CA ASN A 62 5.88 22.86 -15.30
C ASN A 62 4.74 23.53 -16.07
N ARG A 63 3.50 23.45 -15.56
CA ARG A 63 2.26 24.00 -16.19
C ARG A 63 1.93 23.42 -17.57
N ILE A 64 2.61 22.36 -17.99
CA ILE A 64 2.40 21.63 -19.24
C ILE A 64 2.42 20.12 -18.97
N PHE A 65 1.71 19.34 -19.78
CA PHE A 65 1.81 17.88 -19.77
C PHE A 65 3.02 17.44 -20.59
N ASN A 66 3.55 16.27 -20.25
CA ASN A 66 4.55 15.62 -21.08
C ASN A 66 3.92 14.70 -22.12
N ASP A 67 4.61 14.53 -23.25
CA ASP A 67 4.30 13.53 -24.25
C ASP A 67 5.22 12.29 -24.15
N THR A 68 6.22 12.32 -23.27
CA THR A 68 7.18 11.21 -23.11
C THR A 68 7.42 10.84 -21.65
N LEU A 69 7.40 9.53 -21.38
CA LEU A 69 7.75 8.98 -20.07
C LEU A 69 9.15 9.42 -19.62
N SER A 70 10.11 9.46 -20.55
CA SER A 70 11.51 9.81 -20.26
C SER A 70 11.67 11.15 -19.53
N GLN A 71 10.87 12.16 -19.89
CA GLN A 71 10.93 13.47 -19.25
C GLN A 71 10.29 13.46 -17.86
N VAL A 72 9.21 12.70 -17.65
CA VAL A 72 8.63 12.47 -16.32
C VAL A 72 9.63 11.78 -15.40
N VAL A 73 10.31 10.74 -15.91
CA VAL A 73 11.37 10.04 -15.17
C VAL A 73 12.48 11.01 -14.78
N ASN A 74 12.95 11.81 -15.74
CA ASN A 74 14.01 12.77 -15.51
C ASN A 74 13.59 13.84 -14.49
N PHE A 75 12.34 14.28 -14.51
CA PHE A 75 11.79 15.19 -13.51
C PHE A 75 11.80 14.57 -12.11
N ILE A 76 11.24 13.36 -11.94
CA ILE A 76 11.23 12.67 -10.64
C ILE A 76 12.64 12.49 -10.09
N ARG A 77 13.60 12.11 -10.95
CA ARG A 77 14.97 11.80 -10.54
C ARG A 77 15.81 13.03 -10.21
N ASN A 78 15.66 14.11 -10.97
CA ASN A 78 16.63 15.19 -11.00
C ASN A 78 16.06 16.55 -10.57
N ASP A 79 14.75 16.71 -10.48
CA ASP A 79 14.15 17.98 -10.07
C ASP A 79 14.27 18.16 -8.54
N SER A 80 15.12 19.10 -8.14
CA SER A 80 15.34 19.41 -6.72
C SER A 80 14.09 19.91 -5.99
N SER A 81 13.17 20.62 -6.67
CA SER A 81 11.95 21.13 -6.03
C SER A 81 10.99 19.99 -5.74
N TYR A 82 10.91 19.02 -6.67
CA TYR A 82 10.16 17.80 -6.48
C TYR A 82 10.74 16.94 -5.35
N ALA A 83 12.07 16.72 -5.33
CA ALA A 83 12.74 15.98 -4.26
C ALA A 83 12.47 16.62 -2.89
N MET A 84 12.60 17.95 -2.76
CA MET A 84 12.27 18.68 -1.53
C MET A 84 10.80 18.51 -1.12
N TYR A 85 9.88 18.46 -2.09
CA TYR A 85 8.47 18.21 -1.81
C TYR A 85 8.25 16.79 -1.28
N VAL A 86 8.85 15.77 -1.91
CA VAL A 86 8.79 14.38 -1.47
C VAL A 86 9.34 14.24 -0.05
N ASP A 87 10.52 14.80 0.23
CA ASP A 87 11.13 14.78 1.56
C ASP A 87 10.26 15.49 2.61
N SER A 88 9.63 16.62 2.24
CA SER A 88 8.76 17.38 3.15
C SER A 88 7.46 16.66 3.50
N VAL A 89 6.91 15.93 2.54
CA VAL A 89 5.63 15.22 2.70
C VAL A 89 5.87 13.89 3.39
N ILE A 90 6.83 13.13 2.90
CA ILE A 90 7.01 11.74 3.27
C ILE A 90 7.88 11.67 4.53
N ALA A 91 9.17 12.00 4.43
CA ALA A 91 10.10 11.81 5.55
C ALA A 91 9.71 12.71 6.73
N ALA A 92 9.60 14.02 6.50
CA ALA A 92 9.27 14.95 7.58
C ALA A 92 7.83 14.77 8.10
N GLY A 93 6.88 14.38 7.24
CA GLY A 93 5.50 14.12 7.63
C GLY A 93 5.38 12.88 8.52
N LEU A 94 5.94 11.75 8.09
CA LEU A 94 5.92 10.50 8.84
C LEU A 94 6.75 10.59 10.13
N ASP A 95 7.93 11.23 10.10
CA ASP A 95 8.74 11.46 11.31
C ASP A 95 8.00 12.33 12.33
N SER A 96 7.28 13.36 11.86
CA SER A 96 6.43 14.20 12.71
C SER A 96 5.30 13.40 13.35
N ILE A 97 4.68 12.48 12.61
CA ILE A 97 3.65 11.56 13.15
C ILE A 97 4.25 10.65 14.24
N VAL A 98 5.38 9.99 13.95
CA VAL A 98 6.07 9.10 14.90
C VAL A 98 6.49 9.86 16.17
N THR A 99 7.03 11.07 16.00
CA THR A 99 7.42 11.94 17.12
C THR A 99 6.23 12.33 17.99
N ARG A 100 5.08 12.65 17.38
CA ARG A 100 3.84 12.97 18.12
C ARG A 100 3.29 11.76 18.86
N LEU A 101 3.35 10.57 18.25
CA LEU A 101 2.96 9.32 18.91
C LEU A 101 3.84 9.06 20.14
N ASP A 102 5.15 9.30 20.05
CA ASP A 102 6.05 9.20 21.21
C ASP A 102 5.71 10.18 22.33
N GLN A 103 5.29 11.40 21.97
CA GLN A 103 4.82 12.37 22.95
C GLN A 103 3.51 11.91 23.61
N PHE A 104 2.59 11.32 22.84
CA PHE A 104 1.33 10.80 23.37
C PHE A 104 1.57 9.62 24.31
N ARG A 105 2.46 8.70 23.91
CA ARG A 105 2.87 7.56 24.72
C ARG A 105 3.38 8.01 26.08
N LYS A 106 4.30 8.98 26.10
CA LYS A 106 4.86 9.55 27.35
C LYS A 106 3.80 10.21 28.22
N MET A 107 2.83 10.93 27.62
CA MET A 107 1.72 11.52 28.38
C MET A 107 0.84 10.45 29.00
N GLU A 108 0.49 9.40 28.24
CA GLU A 108 -0.34 8.29 28.73
C GLU A 108 0.39 7.48 29.81
N GLU A 109 1.71 7.31 29.72
CA GLU A 109 2.52 6.66 30.77
C GLU A 109 2.47 7.43 32.10
N VAL A 110 2.48 8.77 32.06
CA VAL A 110 2.32 9.59 33.27
C VAL A 110 0.93 9.38 33.86
N ILE A 111 -0.12 9.41 33.03
CA ILE A 111 -1.49 9.16 33.47
C ILE A 111 -1.60 7.77 34.10
N LEU A 112 -1.10 6.73 33.42
CA LEU A 112 -1.12 5.35 33.90
C LEU A 112 -0.41 5.18 35.25
N ALA A 113 0.76 5.80 35.41
CA ALA A 113 1.55 5.72 36.64
C ALA A 113 0.87 6.41 37.83
N ASP A 114 0.10 7.47 37.57
CA ASP A 114 -0.53 8.32 38.59
C ASP A 114 -1.94 7.81 38.98
N ILE A 115 -2.66 7.07 38.12
CA ILE A 115 -4.00 6.51 38.42
C ILE A 115 -4.07 5.78 39.77
N PRO A 116 -3.15 4.87 40.16
CA PRO A 116 -3.23 4.16 41.44
C PRO A 116 -3.27 5.07 42.68
N SER A 117 -2.73 6.28 42.57
CA SER A 117 -2.63 7.25 43.66
C SER A 117 -3.74 8.30 43.69
N ALA A 118 -4.69 8.25 42.73
CA ALA A 118 -5.77 9.22 42.59
C ALA A 118 -6.83 9.11 43.71
N ALA A 119 -6.47 9.56 44.91
CA ALA A 119 -7.29 9.45 46.12
C ALA A 119 -8.03 10.75 46.49
N ASP A 120 -7.49 11.90 46.09
CA ASP A 120 -8.09 13.20 46.34
C ASP A 120 -8.62 13.86 45.05
N THR A 121 -9.53 14.82 45.22
CA THR A 121 -10.20 15.50 44.11
C THR A 121 -9.23 16.28 43.22
N VAL A 122 -8.14 16.83 43.79
CA VAL A 122 -7.17 17.62 43.03
C VAL A 122 -6.39 16.73 42.06
N MET A 123 -6.00 15.54 42.51
CA MET A 123 -5.32 14.57 41.65
C MET A 123 -6.24 14.02 40.56
N ILE A 124 -7.48 13.71 40.90
CA ILE A 124 -8.51 13.29 39.93
C ILE A 124 -8.70 14.35 38.85
N ASP A 125 -8.91 15.62 39.24
CA ASP A 125 -9.09 16.73 38.31
C ASP A 125 -7.86 16.90 37.39
N SER A 126 -6.65 16.78 37.94
CA SER A 126 -5.41 16.85 37.16
C SER A 126 -5.29 15.73 36.11
N LEU A 127 -5.66 14.49 36.46
CA LEU A 127 -5.63 13.36 35.52
C LEU A 127 -6.68 13.52 34.42
N VAL A 128 -7.87 13.99 34.79
CA VAL A 128 -8.94 14.29 33.83
C VAL A 128 -8.50 15.36 32.84
N ASP A 129 -7.87 16.43 33.32
CA ASP A 129 -7.35 17.50 32.46
C ASP A 129 -6.26 17.00 31.51
N LEU A 130 -5.34 16.15 31.98
CA LEU A 130 -4.33 15.50 31.15
C LEU A 130 -4.98 14.62 30.07
N GLN A 131 -6.00 13.83 30.42
CA GLN A 131 -6.71 12.97 29.46
C GLN A 131 -7.45 13.80 28.39
N VAL A 132 -8.10 14.90 28.80
CA VAL A 132 -8.78 15.83 27.89
C VAL A 132 -7.78 16.50 26.95
N ALA A 133 -6.62 16.93 27.46
CA ALA A 133 -5.55 17.51 26.65
C ALA A 133 -5.00 16.50 25.64
N LEU A 134 -4.76 15.25 26.06
CA LEU A 134 -4.30 14.18 25.19
C LEU A 134 -5.31 13.87 24.09
N LYS A 135 -6.59 13.75 24.44
CA LYS A 135 -7.68 13.55 23.47
C LYS A 135 -7.81 14.67 22.45
N ARG A 136 -7.55 15.92 22.84
CA ARG A 136 -7.51 17.04 21.89
C ARG A 136 -6.33 16.91 20.92
N LYS A 137 -5.15 16.55 21.44
CA LYS A 137 -3.96 16.35 20.61
C LYS A 137 -4.12 15.15 19.67
N SER A 138 -4.74 14.06 20.10
CA SER A 138 -4.96 12.86 19.27
C SER A 138 -5.84 13.15 18.05
N ARG A 139 -6.90 13.96 18.21
CA ARG A 139 -7.70 14.46 17.08
C ARG A 139 -6.87 15.30 16.10
N GLY A 140 -5.99 16.15 16.63
CA GLY A 140 -5.05 16.93 15.81
C GLY A 140 -4.03 16.05 15.06
N LEU A 141 -3.63 14.93 15.66
CA LEU A 141 -2.80 13.92 14.98
C LEU A 141 -3.59 13.24 13.86
N ALA A 142 -4.82 12.80 14.10
CA ALA A 142 -5.64 12.14 13.09
C ALA A 142 -5.81 13.01 11.82
N ALA A 143 -6.16 14.29 11.98
CA ALA A 143 -6.24 15.24 10.87
C ALA A 143 -4.89 15.43 10.14
N TYR A 144 -3.78 15.38 10.87
CA TYR A 144 -2.45 15.47 10.28
C TYR A 144 -2.04 14.20 9.52
N VAL A 145 -2.41 13.02 10.04
CA VAL A 145 -2.22 11.74 9.35
C VAL A 145 -3.03 11.71 8.05
N GLU A 146 -4.29 12.16 8.08
CA GLU A 146 -5.12 12.29 6.88
C GLU A 146 -4.46 13.20 5.84
N PHE A 147 -3.94 14.36 6.27
CA PHE A 147 -3.17 15.25 5.40
C PHE A 147 -1.95 14.56 4.77
N VAL A 148 -1.17 13.81 5.54
CA VAL A 148 0.01 13.08 5.02
C VAL A 148 -0.42 11.97 4.06
N HIS A 149 -1.45 11.20 4.42
CA HIS A 149 -2.03 10.15 3.58
C HIS A 149 -2.47 10.69 2.22
N ASP A 150 -3.23 11.78 2.19
CA ASP A 150 -3.72 12.39 0.95
C ASP A 150 -2.58 12.91 0.06
N ARG A 151 -1.50 13.39 0.68
CA ARG A 151 -0.32 13.83 -0.05
C ARG A 151 0.47 12.66 -0.61
N MET A 152 0.65 11.59 0.17
CA MET A 152 1.32 10.36 -0.26
C MET A 152 0.57 9.67 -1.41
N LYS A 153 -0.77 9.64 -1.39
CA LYS A 153 -1.59 9.03 -2.46
C LYS A 153 -1.27 9.57 -3.86
N ASN A 154 -0.80 10.81 -3.96
CA ASN A 154 -0.47 11.47 -5.22
C ASN A 154 1.02 11.41 -5.57
N LEU A 155 1.82 10.69 -4.79
CA LEU A 155 3.24 10.52 -5.01
C LEU A 155 3.49 9.11 -5.59
N PRO A 156 4.25 9.02 -6.68
CA PRO A 156 4.61 7.74 -7.27
C PRO A 156 5.47 6.91 -6.33
N ASN A 157 5.32 5.60 -6.42
CA ASN A 157 6.06 4.57 -5.70
C ASN A 157 5.91 4.67 -4.17
N THR A 158 4.79 5.18 -3.66
CA THR A 158 4.56 5.23 -2.21
C THR A 158 3.87 3.96 -1.70
N PRO A 159 4.20 3.47 -0.48
CA PRO A 159 3.56 2.31 0.14
C PRO A 159 2.16 2.67 0.67
N ILE A 160 1.26 3.10 -0.22
CA ILE A 160 -0.05 3.64 0.12
C ILE A 160 -0.97 2.60 0.78
N GLU A 161 -0.86 1.32 0.41
CA GLU A 161 -1.66 0.26 1.04
C GLU A 161 -1.26 0.03 2.50
N GLU A 162 0.04 0.01 2.81
CA GLU A 162 0.51 -0.04 4.19
C GLU A 162 0.04 1.19 4.97
N MET A 163 0.14 2.38 4.37
CA MET A 163 -0.33 3.63 4.96
C MET A 163 -1.84 3.60 5.24
N LYS A 164 -2.66 3.04 4.33
CA LYS A 164 -4.11 2.88 4.52
C LYS A 164 -4.45 2.00 5.72
N GLU A 165 -3.75 0.89 5.91
CA GLU A 165 -3.98 0.01 7.06
C GLU A 165 -3.66 0.71 8.38
N VAL A 166 -2.55 1.46 8.44
CA VAL A 166 -2.21 2.25 9.63
C VAL A 166 -3.23 3.38 9.84
N TYR A 167 -3.64 4.05 8.76
CA TYR A 167 -4.64 5.11 8.79
C TYR A 167 -5.98 4.64 9.36
N LYS A 168 -6.47 3.44 8.98
CA LYS A 168 -7.70 2.85 9.54
C LYS A 168 -7.64 2.71 11.06
N ILE A 169 -6.47 2.40 11.62
CA ILE A 169 -6.29 2.31 13.08
C ILE A 169 -6.41 3.70 13.70
N VAL A 170 -5.81 4.72 13.10
CA VAL A 170 -5.85 6.11 13.57
C VAL A 170 -7.26 6.71 13.47
N ASP A 171 -7.96 6.47 12.36
CA ASP A 171 -9.32 6.94 12.10
C ASP A 171 -10.36 6.17 12.93
N SER A 172 -9.97 5.04 13.52
CA SER A 172 -10.86 4.29 14.40
C SER A 172 -11.29 5.16 15.60
N LYS A 173 -12.59 5.19 15.86
CA LYS A 173 -13.15 5.87 17.06
C LYS A 173 -12.66 5.26 18.38
N GLN A 174 -12.03 4.09 18.31
CA GLN A 174 -11.55 3.34 19.46
C GLN A 174 -10.55 4.13 20.30
N PHE A 175 -9.64 4.86 19.66
CA PHE A 175 -8.65 5.68 20.36
C PHE A 175 -9.31 6.76 21.23
N THR A 176 -10.36 7.40 20.70
CA THR A 176 -11.14 8.40 21.43
C THR A 176 -12.01 7.77 22.52
N LEU A 177 -12.58 6.60 22.24
CA LEU A 177 -13.42 5.86 23.19
C LEU A 177 -12.60 5.43 24.41
N ASP A 178 -11.41 4.85 24.20
CA ASP A 178 -10.54 4.39 25.29
C ASP A 178 -10.15 5.58 26.19
N MET A 179 -9.86 6.74 25.60
CA MET A 179 -9.58 7.98 26.35
C MET A 179 -10.77 8.45 27.19
N ASP A 180 -12.00 8.31 26.68
CA ASP A 180 -13.22 8.62 27.44
C ASP A 180 -13.45 7.62 28.57
N ILE A 181 -13.10 6.35 28.36
CA ILE A 181 -13.14 5.32 29.40
C ILE A 181 -12.17 5.67 30.53
N VAL A 182 -10.92 6.03 30.22
CA VAL A 182 -9.95 6.46 31.24
C VAL A 182 -10.50 7.65 32.01
N LYS A 183 -10.92 8.71 31.32
CA LYS A 183 -11.48 9.93 31.94
C LYS A 183 -12.63 9.62 32.90
N ASN A 184 -13.68 8.95 32.41
CA ASN A 184 -14.88 8.70 33.20
C ASN A 184 -14.63 7.70 34.34
N SER A 185 -13.69 6.77 34.15
CA SER A 185 -13.32 5.79 35.19
C SER A 185 -12.51 6.45 36.30
N VAL A 186 -11.63 7.40 35.97
CA VAL A 186 -10.94 8.25 36.96
C VAL A 186 -11.94 9.11 37.74
N GLU A 187 -12.87 9.80 37.06
CA GLU A 187 -13.91 10.63 37.69
C GLU A 187 -14.84 9.84 38.64
N SER A 188 -15.10 8.57 38.32
CA SER A 188 -15.97 7.70 39.13
C SER A 188 -15.24 6.90 40.21
N GLY A 189 -13.90 7.04 40.31
CA GLY A 189 -13.07 6.29 41.24
C GLY A 189 -12.87 4.80 40.87
N ASN A 190 -13.22 4.39 39.64
CA ASN A 190 -13.00 3.04 39.14
C ASN A 190 -11.58 2.91 38.54
N LEU A 191 -10.58 2.95 39.41
CA LEU A 191 -9.16 3.05 39.03
C LEU A 191 -8.64 1.82 38.27
N GLU A 192 -9.16 0.62 38.54
CA GLU A 192 -8.77 -0.60 37.83
C GLU A 192 -9.17 -0.54 36.33
N VAL A 193 -10.39 -0.08 36.04
CA VAL A 193 -10.86 0.10 34.66
C VAL A 193 -10.06 1.21 33.97
N ALA A 194 -9.75 2.30 34.68
CA ALA A 194 -8.93 3.38 34.16
C ALA A 194 -7.51 2.87 33.78
N GLN A 195 -6.85 2.11 34.66
CA GLN A 195 -5.51 1.56 34.40
C GLN A 195 -5.50 0.63 33.17
N LYS A 196 -6.50 -0.25 33.07
CA LYS A 196 -6.61 -1.15 31.94
C LYS A 196 -6.78 -0.37 30.63
N ALA A 197 -7.70 0.59 30.61
CA ALA A 197 -7.94 1.41 29.43
C ALA A 197 -6.71 2.24 29.04
N ALA A 198 -5.98 2.79 30.01
CA ALA A 198 -4.73 3.54 29.75
C ALA A 198 -3.62 2.64 29.17
N SER A 199 -3.48 1.42 29.69
CA SER A 199 -2.58 0.41 29.12
C SER A 199 -2.96 0.02 27.68
N ASP A 200 -4.26 -0.15 27.42
CA ASP A 200 -4.77 -0.42 26.07
C ASP A 200 -4.46 0.73 25.09
N ILE A 201 -4.54 1.99 25.54
CA ILE A 201 -4.13 3.16 24.74
C ILE A 201 -2.64 3.10 24.39
N ILE A 202 -1.76 2.79 25.36
CA ILE A 202 -0.31 2.66 25.11
C ILE A 202 -0.04 1.58 24.06
N ASN A 203 -0.64 0.39 24.20
CA ASN A 203 -0.48 -0.70 23.24
C ASN A 203 -0.91 -0.29 21.82
N ARG A 204 -2.01 0.48 21.70
CA ARG A 204 -2.45 1.02 20.40
C ARG A 204 -1.49 2.05 19.84
N ILE A 205 -0.95 2.95 20.68
CA ILE A 205 0.07 3.92 20.24
C ILE A 205 1.28 3.17 19.67
N ASP A 206 1.75 2.14 20.36
CA ASP A 206 2.90 1.34 19.93
C ASP A 206 2.62 0.62 18.61
N LEU A 207 1.42 0.05 18.42
CA LEU A 207 1.01 -0.58 17.17
C LEU A 207 0.98 0.43 16.01
N VAL A 208 0.36 1.59 16.21
CA VAL A 208 0.27 2.65 15.19
C VAL A 208 1.67 3.18 14.85
N LYS A 209 2.52 3.38 15.86
CA LYS A 209 3.90 3.83 15.69
C LYS A 209 4.71 2.82 14.88
N ALA A 210 4.64 1.53 15.22
CA ALA A 210 5.30 0.48 14.48
C ALA A 210 4.83 0.41 13.02
N GLY A 211 3.52 0.62 12.79
CA GLY A 211 2.94 0.75 11.45
C GLY A 211 3.57 1.88 10.64
N PHE A 212 3.63 3.10 11.18
CA PHE A 212 4.27 4.23 10.48
C PHE A 212 5.77 4.03 10.29
N GLN A 213 6.47 3.38 11.22
CA GLN A 213 7.88 3.03 11.05
C GLN A 213 8.08 2.00 9.93
N SER A 214 7.18 1.03 9.79
CA SER A 214 7.18 0.10 8.66
C SER A 214 7.03 0.85 7.34
N VAL A 215 6.03 1.74 7.25
CA VAL A 215 5.81 2.60 6.08
C VAL A 215 7.08 3.38 5.74
N LEU A 216 7.72 4.01 6.74
CA LEU A 216 8.96 4.79 6.57
C LEU A 216 10.11 3.92 6.03
N ASN A 217 10.25 2.68 6.52
CA ASN A 217 11.32 1.76 6.10
C ASN A 217 11.10 1.17 4.69
N HIS A 218 9.85 1.11 4.23
CA HIS A 218 9.51 0.67 2.87
C HIS A 218 9.47 1.81 1.85
N LEU A 219 9.76 3.05 2.27
CA LEU A 219 9.87 4.14 1.31
C LEU A 219 11.01 3.87 0.35
N PRO A 220 10.73 3.77 -0.95
CA PRO A 220 11.79 3.68 -1.92
C PRO A 220 12.51 5.02 -2.00
N GLU A 221 13.82 4.96 -2.26
CA GLU A 221 14.56 6.15 -2.67
C GLU A 221 13.87 6.74 -3.91
N HIS A 222 13.52 8.03 -3.84
CA HIS A 222 12.76 8.70 -4.90
C HIS A 222 13.53 8.75 -6.24
N ASN A 223 14.83 8.47 -6.25
CA ASN A 223 15.68 8.38 -7.43
C ASN A 223 16.16 6.93 -7.72
N GLY A 224 15.65 5.93 -6.99
CA GLY A 224 16.09 4.56 -7.08
C GLY A 224 15.77 3.86 -8.41
N SER A 225 16.41 2.71 -8.64
CA SER A 225 16.18 1.86 -9.83
C SER A 225 14.76 1.28 -9.90
N GLY A 226 14.01 1.32 -8.79
CA GLY A 226 12.60 0.91 -8.75
C GLY A 226 11.72 1.70 -9.74
N LEU A 227 12.09 2.95 -10.02
CA LEU A 227 11.40 3.79 -10.99
C LEU A 227 11.41 3.22 -12.41
N ASP A 228 12.52 2.61 -12.87
CA ASP A 228 12.60 2.11 -14.25
C ASP A 228 11.54 1.04 -14.54
N SER A 229 11.19 0.28 -13.50
CA SER A 229 10.17 -0.75 -13.59
C SER A 229 8.75 -0.17 -13.74
N LEU A 230 8.48 1.04 -13.21
CA LEU A 230 7.16 1.68 -13.29
C LEU A 230 6.75 1.97 -14.73
N PHE A 231 7.72 2.20 -15.62
CA PHE A 231 7.46 2.69 -16.97
C PHE A 231 7.26 1.59 -18.01
N HIS A 232 7.37 0.31 -17.62
CA HIS A 232 7.23 -0.82 -18.52
C HIS A 232 6.04 -1.71 -18.12
N CYS A 233 5.29 -2.19 -19.11
CA CYS A 233 4.24 -3.18 -18.88
C CYS A 233 4.85 -4.52 -18.42
N PRO A 234 4.40 -5.11 -17.30
CA PRO A 234 4.99 -6.34 -16.76
C PRO A 234 4.76 -7.59 -17.63
N THR A 235 3.80 -7.56 -18.56
CA THR A 235 3.52 -8.70 -19.46
C THR A 235 4.38 -8.67 -20.72
N VAL A 236 4.50 -7.50 -21.38
CA VAL A 236 5.20 -7.37 -22.68
C VAL A 236 6.53 -6.62 -22.60
N ASN A 237 6.87 -6.06 -21.44
CA ASN A 237 8.07 -5.25 -21.19
C ASN A 237 8.27 -4.11 -22.21
N LYS A 238 7.17 -3.54 -22.71
CA LYS A 238 7.14 -2.34 -23.55
C LYS A 238 6.77 -1.13 -22.69
N GLU A 239 7.22 0.06 -23.09
CA GLU A 239 6.85 1.31 -22.43
C GLU A 239 5.35 1.60 -22.59
N TYR A 240 4.75 2.27 -21.60
CA TYR A 240 3.36 2.73 -21.71
C TYR A 240 3.20 3.81 -22.75
N ILE A 241 2.03 3.84 -23.40
CA ILE A 241 1.72 4.84 -24.43
C ILE A 241 1.03 6.01 -23.75
N LEU A 242 1.64 7.19 -23.85
CA LEU A 242 1.08 8.45 -23.35
C LEU A 242 0.55 9.25 -24.53
N VAL A 243 -0.70 9.70 -24.43
CA VAL A 243 -1.32 10.57 -25.43
C VAL A 243 -1.79 11.83 -24.74
N TYR A 244 -1.06 12.92 -24.98
CA TYR A 244 -1.47 14.23 -24.50
C TYR A 244 -2.48 14.86 -25.46
N ILE A 245 -3.63 15.28 -24.92
CA ILE A 245 -4.68 15.95 -25.67
C ILE A 245 -4.79 17.41 -25.17
N ASP A 246 -4.37 18.33 -26.03
CA ASP A 246 -4.48 19.78 -25.82
C ASP A 246 -5.58 20.35 -26.71
N THR A 247 -6.78 20.51 -26.15
CA THR A 247 -7.83 21.29 -26.81
C THR A 247 -7.88 22.70 -26.22
N SER A 248 -8.46 23.65 -26.94
CA SER A 248 -8.62 25.03 -26.46
C SER A 248 -9.40 25.17 -25.15
N VAL A 249 -10.13 24.13 -24.74
CA VAL A 249 -11.01 24.13 -23.56
C VAL A 249 -10.53 23.15 -22.48
N ILE A 250 -9.98 22.00 -22.87
CA ILE A 250 -9.64 20.91 -21.94
C ILE A 250 -8.27 20.34 -22.31
N LYS A 251 -7.43 20.20 -21.29
CA LYS A 251 -6.13 19.53 -21.36
C LYS A 251 -6.18 18.28 -20.49
N TYR A 252 -5.84 17.13 -21.05
CA TYR A 252 -5.79 15.88 -20.30
C TYR A 252 -4.78 14.91 -20.91
N LEU A 253 -4.41 13.90 -20.12
CA LEU A 253 -3.49 12.84 -20.48
C LEU A 253 -4.25 11.52 -20.51
N ASP A 254 -4.08 10.77 -21.59
CA ASP A 254 -4.49 9.39 -21.68
C ASP A 254 -3.28 8.47 -21.58
N ILE A 255 -3.40 7.37 -20.85
CA ILE A 255 -2.36 6.36 -20.64
C ILE A 255 -2.90 5.01 -21.06
N PHE A 256 -2.19 4.31 -21.95
CA PHE A 256 -2.61 3.01 -22.46
C PHE A 256 -1.58 1.93 -22.15
N CYS A 257 -2.07 0.75 -21.79
CA CYS A 257 -1.25 -0.46 -21.80
C CYS A 257 -0.77 -0.73 -23.25
N PRO A 258 0.54 -0.96 -23.47
CA PRO A 258 1.10 -1.17 -24.81
C PRO A 258 0.83 -2.57 -25.37
N LEU A 259 0.06 -3.41 -24.66
CA LEU A 259 -0.32 -4.74 -25.11
C LEU A 259 -1.31 -4.60 -26.28
N ASP A 260 -0.92 -5.12 -27.43
CA ASP A 260 -1.68 -5.08 -28.68
C ASP A 260 -2.04 -6.49 -29.19
N SER A 261 -2.75 -6.57 -30.33
CA SER A 261 -3.17 -7.85 -30.91
C SER A 261 -2.00 -8.74 -31.32
N THR A 262 -0.85 -8.17 -31.67
CA THR A 262 0.36 -8.93 -32.03
C THR A 262 0.90 -9.69 -30.83
N ASP A 263 0.86 -9.07 -29.64
CA ASP A 263 1.27 -9.72 -28.40
C ASP A 263 0.35 -10.89 -28.05
N VAL A 264 -0.96 -10.72 -28.26
CA VAL A 264 -1.98 -11.77 -28.09
C VAL A 264 -1.68 -12.95 -29.02
N GLU A 265 -1.46 -12.70 -30.31
CA GLU A 265 -1.12 -13.73 -31.30
C GLU A 265 0.17 -14.51 -30.94
N ILE A 266 1.17 -13.83 -30.35
CA ILE A 266 2.41 -14.48 -29.87
C ILE A 266 2.11 -15.45 -28.72
N VAL A 267 1.19 -15.11 -27.82
CA VAL A 267 0.79 -15.99 -26.72
C VAL A 267 -0.08 -17.14 -27.23
N GLU A 268 -1.05 -16.87 -28.10
CA GLU A 268 -1.94 -17.86 -28.72
C GLU A 268 -1.18 -18.90 -29.55
N SER A 269 -0.16 -18.47 -30.30
CA SER A 269 0.70 -19.37 -31.08
C SER A 269 1.62 -20.23 -30.22
N SER A 270 1.78 -19.91 -28.93
CA SER A 270 2.61 -20.69 -28.00
C SER A 270 1.81 -21.84 -27.40
N PHE A 271 2.01 -23.06 -27.93
CA PHE A 271 1.37 -24.28 -27.41
C PHE A 271 1.53 -24.45 -25.88
N MET A 272 2.72 -24.13 -25.35
CA MET A 272 2.96 -24.19 -23.90
C MET A 272 2.09 -23.18 -23.15
N LYS A 273 2.07 -21.90 -23.57
CA LYS A 273 1.34 -20.87 -22.83
C LYS A 273 -0.17 -20.95 -23.04
N SER A 274 -0.62 -21.00 -24.29
CA SER A 274 -2.04 -20.99 -24.65
C SER A 274 -2.68 -22.38 -24.48
N THR A 275 -2.16 -23.43 -25.14
CA THR A 275 -2.84 -24.74 -25.14
C THR A 275 -2.69 -25.49 -23.82
N LEU A 276 -1.47 -25.61 -23.30
CA LEU A 276 -1.23 -26.30 -22.03
C LEU A 276 -1.42 -25.40 -20.82
N GLY A 277 -1.12 -24.11 -20.93
CA GLY A 277 -1.24 -23.16 -19.84
C GLY A 277 -2.59 -22.47 -19.76
N GLY A 278 -3.44 -22.57 -20.80
CA GLY A 278 -4.71 -21.84 -20.84
C GLY A 278 -4.53 -20.33 -20.72
N LEU A 279 -3.34 -19.79 -21.02
CA LEU A 279 -3.06 -18.37 -20.87
C LEU A 279 -3.81 -17.61 -21.97
N ASP A 280 -4.73 -16.77 -21.52
CA ASP A 280 -5.39 -15.76 -22.33
C ASP A 280 -4.93 -14.39 -21.84
N ILE A 281 -4.38 -13.58 -22.73
CA ILE A 281 -3.93 -12.22 -22.40
C ILE A 281 -4.86 -11.22 -23.06
N VAL A 282 -5.32 -10.26 -22.25
CA VAL A 282 -6.16 -9.16 -22.69
C VAL A 282 -5.49 -7.84 -22.35
N ASN A 283 -5.82 -6.77 -23.07
CA ASN A 283 -5.32 -5.44 -22.74
C ASN A 283 -5.70 -5.09 -21.28
N HIS A 284 -4.70 -4.67 -20.49
CA HIS A 284 -4.87 -4.47 -19.04
C HIS A 284 -5.73 -3.26 -18.69
N GLY A 285 -6.02 -2.39 -19.66
CA GLY A 285 -6.86 -1.22 -19.52
C GLY A 285 -6.17 0.06 -19.97
N LYS A 286 -6.83 1.17 -19.64
CA LYS A 286 -6.38 2.53 -19.96
C LYS A 286 -6.91 3.51 -18.93
N ILE A 287 -6.22 4.65 -18.80
CA ILE A 287 -6.71 5.83 -18.09
C ILE A 287 -7.04 6.87 -19.17
N GLU A 288 -8.30 7.28 -19.27
CA GLU A 288 -8.74 8.29 -20.23
C GLU A 288 -9.36 9.46 -19.48
N LYS A 289 -8.89 10.68 -19.72
CA LYS A 289 -9.38 11.89 -19.01
C LYS A 289 -9.34 11.78 -17.47
N GLY A 290 -8.40 10.98 -16.95
CA GLY A 290 -8.27 10.71 -15.52
C GLY A 290 -9.21 9.62 -14.98
N GLU A 291 -10.00 8.97 -15.82
CA GLU A 291 -10.87 7.84 -15.45
C GLU A 291 -10.24 6.52 -15.88
N SER A 292 -10.10 5.59 -14.94
CA SER A 292 -9.56 4.24 -15.14
C SER A 292 -10.62 3.30 -15.71
N SER A 293 -10.29 2.58 -16.78
CA SER A 293 -11.21 1.63 -17.43
C SER A 293 -11.55 0.39 -16.58
N TRP A 294 -10.88 0.21 -15.44
CA TRP A 294 -11.06 -0.92 -14.53
C TRP A 294 -11.89 -0.59 -13.28
N ASP A 295 -12.19 0.69 -13.02
CA ASP A 295 -13.02 1.09 -11.88
C ASP A 295 -14.52 1.00 -12.18
N SER A 296 -14.89 0.84 -13.45
CA SER A 296 -16.27 0.75 -13.92
C SER A 296 -16.83 -0.68 -14.00
N ARG A 297 -16.15 -1.66 -13.40
CA ARG A 297 -16.52 -3.09 -13.45
C ARG A 297 -17.21 -3.58 -12.20
#